data_AF-A0A8T2J3Y8-F1
#
_entry.id   AF-A0A8T2J3Y8-F1
#
_cell.length_a   1.000
_cell.length_b   1.000
_cell.length_c   1.000
_cell.angle_alpha   90.00
_cell.angle_beta   90.00
_cell.angle_gamma   90.00
#
_symmetry.space_group_name_H-M   'P 1'
#
loop_
_entity.id
_entity.type
_entity.pdbx_description
1 polymer ?
#
loop_
_entity_poly.entity_id
_entity_poly.type
_entity_poly.pdbx_seq_one_letter_code
_entity_poly.pdbx_strand_id
1 'polypeptide(L)'
;MAFSELLEKVGSMGLFQILTVVFLSIPVLFIYGHNLVQNFSAGVPGYHCRINDSDEFDPVVHRLGQEICRRVAINNTEVIVMEPCKAGWAYDRSIFSSTIVTEWDLVCGLESLKELAQSLFMAGVLLGALIFGRLSDRYGRRAILLCSLFIIGVMGTGAAFSPNFSTYCCFRLLSGVGLSGLLLNYFCLSIELVPPKSRTLVVAVQGYCSTTGQVLLAGFAYALRDWRWVQLAISLPFFIFFLYSWWLPESLRWLMVNNKPERALRNLQRVAKLNGRKEEGQKISLEMLQCEVQVEQLNKSNNPKVVPSSSLLDLFRTPGMRRISCCLLCINFSINMAYFGLSMDLPVFSYGPYVVQVIFGAIDLIAKFTCTIALSFLGRRSVQSGSLLCAGLLLLMTLAVPKDIPLLRIVLVVLGKGCLSASSLCSYLYGGELFPTVVRQSGMGLTTMMARLGGIVSPVVLMARNSYPFLPLLLFGLVSVASGIAALFLPELHNATLPDTIQEVEDRARGKVTPKERREEIVISFINSTRL
;
A
#
# COMPACT_ATOMS: atom_id res chain seq x y z
N MET A 1 -15.23 24.32 -2.52
CA MET A 1 -14.39 25.26 -3.29
C MET A 1 -13.89 26.42 -2.41
N ALA A 2 -14.69 26.95 -1.49
CA ALA A 2 -14.28 28.05 -0.59
C ALA A 2 -13.02 27.78 0.27
N PHE A 3 -12.90 26.59 0.88
CA PHE A 3 -11.75 26.28 1.75
C PHE A 3 -10.37 26.29 1.06
N SER A 4 -10.30 25.83 -0.20
CA SER A 4 -9.07 25.89 -0.98
C SER A 4 -8.65 27.32 -1.29
N GLU A 5 -9.60 28.24 -1.41
CA GLU A 5 -9.33 29.67 -1.63
C GLU A 5 -8.80 30.34 -0.37
N LEU A 6 -9.30 29.96 0.82
CA LEU A 6 -8.73 30.41 2.10
C LEU A 6 -7.27 29.97 2.27
N LEU A 7 -6.94 28.73 1.91
CA LEU A 7 -5.55 28.24 1.90
C LEU A 7 -4.66 28.96 0.88
N GLU A 8 -5.20 29.31 -0.29
CA GLU A 8 -4.47 30.13 -1.26
C GLU A 8 -4.18 31.53 -0.71
N LYS A 9 -5.15 32.20 -0.05
CA LYS A 9 -4.97 33.52 0.59
C LYS A 9 -3.88 33.50 1.68
N VAL A 10 -3.79 32.41 2.42
CA VAL A 10 -2.87 32.22 3.55
C VAL A 10 -1.44 31.83 3.11
N GLY A 11 -1.17 31.81 1.79
CA GLY A 11 0.19 31.69 1.25
C GLY A 11 0.43 30.48 0.36
N SER A 12 -0.61 29.75 -0.05
CA SER A 12 -0.51 28.60 -0.95
C SER A 12 0.49 27.53 -0.46
N MET A 13 1.49 27.16 -1.26
CA MET A 13 2.63 26.31 -0.86
C MET A 13 3.71 27.14 -0.15
N GLY A 14 3.40 27.62 1.05
CA GLY A 14 4.37 28.29 1.91
C GLY A 14 5.25 27.34 2.71
N LEU A 15 6.13 27.91 3.54
CA LEU A 15 7.05 27.16 4.40
C LEU A 15 6.32 26.16 5.30
N PHE A 16 5.16 26.52 5.84
CA PHE A 16 4.37 25.63 6.68
C PHE A 16 3.96 24.35 5.94
N GLN A 17 3.45 24.50 4.71
CA GLN A 17 3.01 23.38 3.89
C GLN A 17 4.19 22.48 3.51
N ILE A 18 5.33 23.07 3.12
CA ILE A 18 6.55 22.32 2.78
C ILE A 18 7.04 21.52 4.00
N LEU A 19 7.20 22.17 5.16
CA LEU A 19 7.62 21.50 6.39
C LEU A 19 6.66 20.38 6.77
N THR A 20 5.35 20.64 6.67
CA THR A 20 4.33 19.64 6.99
C THR A 20 4.44 18.42 6.06
N VAL A 21 4.56 18.63 4.75
CA VAL A 21 4.75 17.55 3.77
C VAL A 21 6.03 16.75 4.06
N VAL A 22 7.14 17.41 4.40
CA VAL A 22 8.41 16.73 4.74
C VAL A 22 8.26 15.89 6.01
N PHE A 23 7.74 16.46 7.11
CA PHE A 23 7.54 15.73 8.37
C PHE A 23 6.57 14.56 8.24
N LEU A 24 5.58 14.72 7.37
CA LEU A 24 4.64 13.69 7.00
C LEU A 24 5.33 12.60 6.14
N SER A 25 6.25 12.96 5.24
CA SER A 25 6.90 11.98 4.37
C SER A 25 7.89 11.05 5.08
N ILE A 26 8.46 11.45 6.23
CA ILE A 26 9.45 10.66 6.96
C ILE A 26 8.88 9.32 7.48
N PRO A 27 7.74 9.26 8.20
CA PRO A 27 7.14 8.00 8.65
C PRO A 27 6.82 7.04 7.50
N VAL A 28 6.51 7.58 6.32
CA VAL A 28 6.19 6.79 5.13
C VAL A 28 7.39 5.96 4.65
N LEU A 29 8.62 6.45 4.85
CA LEU A 29 9.84 5.68 4.57
C LEU A 29 9.86 4.35 5.37
N PHE A 30 9.26 4.32 6.55
CA PHE A 30 9.27 3.15 7.44
C PHE A 30 8.04 2.24 7.27
N ILE A 31 6.98 2.73 6.61
CA ILE A 31 5.75 1.95 6.38
C ILE A 31 6.01 0.67 5.57
N TYR A 32 6.79 0.79 4.50
CA TYR A 32 7.18 -0.38 3.69
C TYR A 32 8.09 -1.34 4.46
N GLY A 33 8.86 -0.80 5.41
CA GLY A 33 9.59 -1.58 6.40
C GLY A 33 8.67 -2.60 7.09
N HIS A 34 7.56 -2.14 7.70
CA HIS A 34 6.63 -3.04 8.40
C HIS A 34 5.92 -4.05 7.48
N ASN A 35 5.58 -3.65 6.25
CA ASN A 35 4.93 -4.54 5.27
C ASN A 35 5.86 -5.67 4.83
N LEU A 36 7.15 -5.41 4.65
CA LEU A 36 8.10 -6.34 4.01
C LEU A 36 9.18 -6.89 4.95
N VAL A 37 9.21 -6.46 6.23
CA VAL A 37 10.19 -6.96 7.22
C VAL A 37 10.19 -8.48 7.31
N GLN A 38 9.03 -9.10 7.08
CA GLN A 38 8.89 -10.54 7.16
C GLN A 38 9.72 -11.31 6.14
N ASN A 39 10.10 -10.68 5.03
CA ASN A 39 11.01 -11.28 4.06
C ASN A 39 12.39 -11.59 4.66
N PHE A 40 12.79 -10.81 5.68
CA PHE A 40 14.06 -10.96 6.38
C PHE A 40 13.85 -11.61 7.75
N SER A 41 12.79 -11.24 8.48
CA SER A 41 12.54 -11.83 9.79
C SER A 41 12.10 -13.28 9.72
N ALA A 42 11.46 -13.71 8.62
CA ALA A 42 11.07 -15.09 8.34
C ALA A 42 11.84 -15.71 7.17
N GLY A 43 13.04 -15.21 6.89
CA GLY A 43 13.95 -15.84 5.94
C GLY A 43 14.24 -17.28 6.38
N VAL A 44 14.21 -18.21 5.43
CA VAL A 44 14.55 -19.62 5.66
C VAL A 44 15.98 -19.83 5.20
N PRO A 45 16.97 -19.94 6.12
CA PRO A 45 18.32 -20.34 5.75
C PRO A 45 18.35 -21.83 5.35
N GLY A 46 19.44 -22.28 4.74
CA GLY A 46 19.65 -23.73 4.54
C GLY A 46 19.62 -24.48 5.86
N TYR A 47 18.99 -25.65 5.91
CA TYR A 47 18.82 -26.41 7.15
C TYR A 47 18.90 -27.92 6.92
N HIS A 48 19.30 -28.65 7.96
CA HIS A 48 19.35 -30.10 8.01
C HIS A 48 19.01 -30.61 9.41
N CYS A 49 18.69 -31.91 9.56
CA CYS A 49 18.50 -32.51 10.89
C CYS A 49 19.78 -32.36 11.72
N ARG A 50 19.66 -31.95 12.97
CA ARG A 50 20.79 -31.95 13.92
C ARG A 50 21.18 -33.41 14.22
N ILE A 51 22.47 -33.70 14.12
CA ILE A 51 23.06 -35.01 14.44
C ILE A 51 23.57 -34.92 15.89
N ASN A 52 23.30 -35.95 16.70
CA ASN A 52 23.88 -36.05 18.05
C ASN A 52 25.28 -36.69 17.96
N ASP A 53 26.20 -36.30 18.86
CA ASP A 53 27.57 -36.85 18.95
C ASP A 53 27.61 -38.38 19.13
N SER A 54 26.52 -39.01 19.60
CA SER A 54 26.40 -40.47 19.70
C SER A 54 26.14 -41.19 18.37
N ASP A 55 25.65 -40.47 17.34
CA ASP A 55 25.37 -41.00 15.99
C ASP A 55 26.54 -40.73 15.02
N GLU A 56 27.64 -40.12 15.48
CA GLU A 56 28.82 -39.73 14.70
C GLU A 56 29.59 -40.94 14.12
N PHE A 57 29.25 -42.16 14.58
CA PHE A 57 29.96 -43.40 14.24
C PHE A 57 29.40 -44.21 13.06
N ASP A 58 28.31 -43.78 12.40
CA ASP A 58 27.75 -44.53 11.26
C ASP A 58 28.06 -43.88 9.89
N PRO A 59 29.16 -44.29 9.21
CA PRO A 59 29.54 -43.79 7.88
C PRO A 59 28.56 -44.18 6.76
N VAL A 60 27.49 -44.91 7.10
CA VAL A 60 26.41 -45.36 6.21
C VAL A 60 25.31 -44.31 6.13
N VAL A 61 24.92 -43.68 7.25
CA VAL A 61 23.90 -42.61 7.29
C VAL A 61 24.36 -41.37 6.53
N HIS A 62 25.65 -41.05 6.61
CA HIS A 62 26.24 -39.94 5.84
C HIS A 62 26.28 -40.21 4.32
N ARG A 63 26.33 -41.48 3.91
CA ARG A 63 26.39 -41.91 2.50
C ARG A 63 25.01 -42.05 1.83
N LEU A 64 23.96 -42.35 2.61
CA LEU A 64 22.60 -42.56 2.11
C LEU A 64 21.82 -41.27 1.82
N GLY A 65 22.38 -40.11 2.16
CA GLY A 65 21.76 -38.80 1.92
C GLY A 65 20.73 -38.45 3.00
N GLN A 66 20.86 -37.24 3.55
CA GLN A 66 19.80 -36.64 4.37
C GLN A 66 18.73 -36.05 3.44
N GLU A 67 17.47 -36.46 3.61
CA GLU A 67 16.37 -35.61 3.15
C GLU A 67 16.25 -34.42 4.10
N ILE A 68 15.96 -33.24 3.56
CA ILE A 68 15.93 -31.96 4.30
C ILE A 68 15.04 -32.02 5.56
N CYS A 69 14.03 -32.89 5.58
CA CYS A 69 13.04 -33.00 6.66
C CYS A 69 12.99 -34.36 7.38
N ARG A 70 13.85 -35.31 7.00
CA ARG A 70 13.83 -36.68 7.55
C ARG A 70 15.24 -37.21 7.67
N ARG A 71 15.53 -37.85 8.80
CA ARG A 71 16.81 -38.56 8.99
C ARG A 71 16.65 -40.02 8.61
N VAL A 72 17.69 -40.56 8.00
CA VAL A 72 17.87 -42.00 7.81
C VAL A 72 18.30 -42.59 9.15
N ALA A 73 17.54 -43.54 9.66
CA ALA A 73 17.88 -44.35 10.84
C ALA A 73 17.97 -45.82 10.44
N ILE A 74 18.97 -46.53 10.95
CA ILE A 74 19.12 -47.97 10.75
C ILE A 74 18.50 -48.67 11.96
N ASN A 75 17.50 -49.50 11.72
CA ASN A 75 16.91 -50.31 12.78
C ASN A 75 17.75 -51.59 13.02
N ASN A 76 17.60 -52.26 14.16
CA ASN A 76 18.35 -53.48 14.55
C ASN A 76 18.27 -54.65 13.53
N THR A 77 17.40 -54.54 12.53
CA THR A 77 17.21 -55.49 11.42
C THR A 77 17.80 -55.01 10.08
N GLU A 78 18.74 -54.05 10.08
CA GLU A 78 19.34 -53.41 8.88
C GLU A 78 18.32 -52.69 7.97
N VAL A 79 17.10 -52.44 8.44
CA VAL A 79 16.07 -51.72 7.69
C VAL A 79 16.31 -50.22 7.80
N ILE A 80 16.46 -49.56 6.65
CA ILE A 80 16.51 -48.10 6.52
C ILE A 80 15.12 -47.54 6.79
N VAL A 81 14.94 -46.85 7.92
CA VAL A 81 13.69 -46.19 8.29
C VAL A 81 13.90 -44.68 8.28
N MET A 82 12.96 -43.96 7.67
CA MET A 82 12.95 -42.50 7.67
C MET A 82 12.24 -41.98 8.92
N GLU A 83 12.98 -41.38 9.85
CA GLU A 83 12.43 -40.79 11.07
C GLU A 83 12.37 -39.25 10.99
N PRO A 84 11.41 -38.61 11.69
CA PRO A 84 11.46 -37.17 11.91
C PRO A 84 12.69 -36.77 12.73
N CYS A 85 13.21 -35.55 12.54
CA CYS A 85 14.37 -35.06 13.27
C CYS A 85 14.03 -34.87 14.77
N LYS A 86 14.35 -35.88 15.61
CA LYS A 86 14.07 -35.85 17.06
C LYS A 86 14.98 -34.89 17.84
N ALA A 87 16.19 -34.63 17.36
CA ALA A 87 17.20 -33.78 18.01
C ALA A 87 17.14 -32.29 17.59
N GLY A 88 16.10 -31.91 16.85
CA GLY A 88 15.94 -30.55 16.30
C GLY A 88 16.73 -30.33 15.01
N TRP A 89 16.97 -29.05 14.70
CA TRP A 89 17.49 -28.61 13.40
C TRP A 89 18.84 -27.87 13.53
N ALA A 90 19.67 -28.01 12.51
CA ALA A 90 20.88 -27.23 12.33
C ALA A 90 20.69 -26.32 11.11
N TYR A 91 20.90 -25.01 11.31
CA TYR A 91 20.68 -23.97 10.31
C TYR A 91 22.00 -23.34 9.88
N ASP A 92 22.12 -23.04 8.60
CA ASP A 92 23.21 -22.23 8.06
C ASP A 92 23.05 -20.77 8.51
N ARG A 93 24.04 -20.25 9.24
CA ARG A 93 24.07 -18.87 9.74
C ARG A 93 24.92 -17.93 8.88
N SER A 94 25.23 -18.31 7.64
CA SER A 94 26.03 -17.49 6.71
C SER A 94 25.31 -16.23 6.24
N ILE A 95 24.00 -16.30 5.98
CA ILE A 95 23.16 -15.19 5.50
C ILE A 95 22.43 -14.52 6.67
N PHE A 96 21.73 -15.30 7.49
CA PHE A 96 20.97 -14.80 8.64
C PHE A 96 21.61 -15.26 9.94
N SER A 97 21.73 -14.37 10.93
CA SER A 97 22.21 -14.77 12.26
C SER A 97 21.10 -15.50 13.02
N SER A 98 19.89 -14.94 13.01
CA SER A 98 18.68 -15.54 13.57
C SER A 98 17.45 -15.01 12.82
N THR A 99 16.48 -15.90 12.58
CA THR A 99 15.14 -15.60 12.04
C THR A 99 14.06 -16.22 12.92
N ILE A 100 12.80 -15.80 12.77
CA ILE A 100 11.66 -16.42 13.46
C ILE A 100 11.53 -17.91 13.11
N VAL A 101 12.01 -18.31 11.93
CA VAL A 101 12.03 -19.70 11.48
C VAL A 101 13.08 -20.49 12.26
N THR A 102 14.29 -19.94 12.42
CA THR A 102 15.37 -20.62 13.17
C THR A 102 15.15 -20.63 14.68
N GLU A 103 14.37 -19.68 15.20
CA GLU A 103 14.13 -19.54 16.64
C GLU A 103 12.99 -20.44 17.14
N TRP A 104 11.97 -20.65 16.31
CA TRP A 104 10.80 -21.48 16.66
C TRP A 104 10.64 -22.73 15.79
N ASP A 105 11.70 -23.12 15.07
CA ASP A 105 11.78 -24.32 14.23
C ASP A 105 10.61 -24.48 13.24
N LEU A 106 10.28 -23.39 12.54
CA LEU A 106 9.15 -23.31 11.60
C LEU A 106 9.49 -23.88 10.22
N VAL A 107 9.98 -25.12 10.18
CA VAL A 107 10.38 -25.82 8.96
C VAL A 107 9.51 -27.05 8.70
N CYS A 108 9.59 -27.61 7.49
CA CYS A 108 8.89 -28.84 7.10
C CYS A 108 7.37 -28.73 7.30
N GLY A 109 6.78 -29.52 8.21
CA GLY A 109 5.33 -29.49 8.47
C GLY A 109 4.82 -28.14 9.01
N LEU A 110 5.72 -27.31 9.54
CA LEU A 110 5.40 -25.99 10.11
C LEU A 110 5.79 -24.82 9.20
N GLU A 111 6.27 -25.09 7.97
CA GLU A 111 6.73 -24.04 7.05
C GLU A 111 5.63 -23.01 6.77
N SER A 112 4.39 -23.47 6.63
CA SER A 112 3.22 -22.66 6.30
C SER A 112 2.86 -21.59 7.35
N LEU A 113 3.42 -21.70 8.56
CA LEU A 113 3.15 -20.75 9.64
C LEU A 113 3.75 -19.37 9.34
N LYS A 114 4.88 -19.27 8.62
CA LYS A 114 5.41 -17.95 8.25
C LYS A 114 4.41 -17.21 7.35
N GLU A 115 3.86 -17.84 6.32
CA GLU A 115 2.86 -17.19 5.45
C GLU A 115 1.58 -16.80 6.24
N LEU A 116 1.20 -17.61 7.22
CA LEU A 116 0.10 -17.29 8.14
C LEU A 116 0.37 -16.00 8.92
N ALA A 117 1.57 -15.82 9.49
CA ALA A 117 1.92 -14.61 10.22
C ALA A 117 1.82 -13.35 9.34
N GLN A 118 2.21 -13.45 8.07
CA GLN A 118 2.10 -12.33 7.13
C GLN A 118 0.65 -12.07 6.73
N SER A 119 -0.15 -13.12 6.56
CA SER A 119 -1.60 -13.01 6.30
C SER A 119 -2.33 -12.34 7.46
N LEU A 120 -1.98 -12.69 8.71
CA LEU A 120 -2.52 -12.06 9.92
C LEU A 120 -2.14 -10.57 10.02
N PHE A 121 -0.91 -10.21 9.65
CA PHE A 121 -0.51 -8.81 9.54
C PHE A 121 -1.37 -8.05 8.53
N MET A 122 -1.57 -8.60 7.32
CA MET A 122 -2.42 -7.99 6.29
C MET A 122 -3.91 -7.93 6.69
N ALA A 123 -4.39 -8.94 7.42
CA ALA A 123 -5.73 -8.92 8.01
C ALA A 123 -5.86 -7.78 9.04
N GLY A 124 -4.83 -7.56 9.86
CA GLY A 124 -4.71 -6.39 10.72
C GLY A 124 -4.82 -5.08 9.94
N VAL A 125 -4.13 -4.96 8.79
CA VAL A 125 -4.22 -3.77 7.92
C VAL A 125 -5.65 -3.53 7.42
N LEU A 126 -6.38 -4.58 7.04
CA LEU A 126 -7.79 -4.46 6.65
C LEU A 126 -8.68 -4.03 7.82
N LEU A 127 -8.54 -4.66 8.98
CA LEU A 127 -9.29 -4.32 10.19
C LEU A 127 -9.03 -2.86 10.62
N GLY A 128 -7.77 -2.44 10.60
CA GLY A 128 -7.38 -1.06 10.89
C GLY A 128 -8.00 -0.06 9.91
N ALA A 129 -8.18 -0.41 8.64
CA ALA A 129 -8.81 0.48 7.67
C ALA A 129 -10.29 0.72 8.02
N LEU A 130 -11.00 -0.34 8.41
CA LEU A 130 -12.41 -0.29 8.79
C LEU A 130 -12.64 0.47 10.10
N ILE A 131 -11.76 0.23 11.09
CA ILE A 131 -11.85 0.84 12.42
C ILE A 131 -11.43 2.30 12.37
N PHE A 132 -10.19 2.57 11.92
CA PHE A 132 -9.64 3.93 11.94
C PHE A 132 -10.22 4.83 10.86
N GLY A 133 -10.79 4.29 9.78
CA GLY A 133 -11.60 5.09 8.86
C GLY A 133 -12.77 5.77 9.56
N ARG A 134 -13.59 5.01 10.29
CA ARG A 134 -14.74 5.57 11.04
C ARG A 134 -14.32 6.42 12.23
N LEU A 135 -13.32 5.97 12.98
CA LEU A 135 -12.86 6.70 14.17
C LEU A 135 -12.27 8.06 13.81
N SER A 136 -11.60 8.18 12.66
CA SER A 136 -10.97 9.44 12.27
C SER A 136 -11.96 10.48 11.78
N ASP A 137 -13.10 10.07 11.23
CA ASP A 137 -14.21 10.97 10.96
C ASP A 137 -14.84 11.49 12.28
N ARG A 138 -14.87 10.67 13.35
CA ARG A 138 -15.48 11.03 14.64
C ARG A 138 -14.56 11.84 15.57
N TYR A 139 -13.30 11.42 15.70
CA TYR A 139 -12.35 11.96 16.67
C TYR A 139 -11.33 12.92 16.07
N GLY A 140 -11.25 13.02 14.74
CA GLY A 140 -10.29 13.85 14.01
C GLY A 140 -9.14 13.04 13.42
N ARG A 141 -8.55 13.56 12.35
CA ARG A 141 -7.48 12.88 11.61
C ARG A 141 -6.19 12.85 12.42
N ARG A 142 -5.84 13.97 13.08
CA ARG A 142 -4.62 14.09 13.89
C ARG A 142 -4.64 13.16 15.09
N ALA A 143 -5.75 13.09 15.82
CA ALA A 143 -5.86 12.23 17.00
C ALA A 143 -5.65 10.76 16.64
N ILE A 144 -6.29 10.28 15.58
CA ILE A 144 -6.13 8.90 15.13
C ILE A 144 -4.73 8.66 14.55
N LEU A 145 -4.14 9.62 13.83
CA LEU A 145 -2.75 9.53 13.38
C LEU A 145 -1.78 9.29 14.55
N LEU A 146 -1.89 10.06 15.63
CA LEU A 146 -1.06 9.91 16.83
C LEU A 146 -1.26 8.55 17.50
N CYS A 147 -2.51 8.12 17.66
CA CYS A 147 -2.82 6.79 18.19
C CYS A 147 -2.20 5.68 17.33
N SER A 148 -2.30 5.79 16.01
CA SER A 148 -1.75 4.82 15.07
C SER A 148 -0.21 4.75 15.13
N LEU A 149 0.47 5.89 15.16
CA LEU A 149 1.94 5.95 15.33
C LEU A 149 2.38 5.25 16.62
N PHE A 150 1.68 5.53 17.73
CA PHE A 150 1.97 4.90 19.01
C PHE A 150 1.72 3.39 18.98
N ILE A 151 0.59 2.94 18.42
CA ILE A 151 0.27 1.50 18.28
C ILE A 151 1.34 0.77 17.46
N ILE A 152 1.78 1.33 16.33
CA ILE A 152 2.84 0.70 15.50
C ILE A 152 4.14 0.60 16.29
N GLY A 153 4.54 1.67 16.99
CA GLY A 153 5.77 1.67 17.80
C GLY A 153 5.74 0.63 18.92
N VAL A 154 4.66 0.58 19.72
CA VAL A 154 4.53 -0.35 20.86
C VAL A 154 4.34 -1.79 20.40
N MET A 155 3.46 -2.04 19.43
CA MET A 155 3.22 -3.41 18.94
C MET A 155 4.39 -3.92 18.11
N GLY A 156 5.04 -3.04 17.34
CA GLY A 156 6.22 -3.39 16.54
C GLY A 156 7.43 -3.72 17.40
N THR A 157 7.67 -2.97 18.49
CA THR A 157 8.70 -3.30 19.48
C THR A 157 8.33 -4.54 20.29
N GLY A 158 7.07 -4.70 20.68
CA GLY A 158 6.56 -5.92 21.32
C GLY A 158 6.80 -7.18 20.49
N ALA A 159 6.63 -7.09 19.16
CA ALA A 159 6.94 -8.19 18.25
C ALA A 159 8.43 -8.59 18.27
N ALA A 160 9.36 -7.66 18.50
CA ALA A 160 10.79 -7.99 18.61
C ALA A 160 11.14 -8.70 19.93
N PHE A 161 10.32 -8.54 20.97
CA PHE A 161 10.49 -9.17 22.27
C PHE A 161 9.56 -10.37 22.50
N SER A 162 8.83 -10.82 21.47
CA SER A 162 7.92 -11.95 21.60
C SER A 162 8.65 -13.22 22.03
N PRO A 163 8.18 -13.93 23.08
CA PRO A 163 8.79 -15.18 23.52
C PRO A 163 8.38 -16.38 22.67
N ASN A 164 7.23 -16.33 22.00
CA ASN A 164 6.69 -17.42 21.20
C ASN A 164 6.00 -16.93 19.92
N PHE A 165 5.80 -17.83 18.97
CA PHE A 165 5.23 -17.51 17.67
C PHE A 165 3.81 -16.93 17.73
N SER A 166 2.96 -17.40 18.65
CA SER A 166 1.59 -16.90 18.80
C SER A 166 1.55 -15.44 19.27
N THR A 167 2.39 -15.07 20.24
CA THR A 167 2.50 -13.67 20.69
C THR A 167 3.06 -12.77 19.60
N TYR A 168 4.03 -13.25 18.82
CA TYR A 168 4.52 -12.56 17.63
C TYR A 168 3.39 -12.27 16.63
N CYS A 169 2.57 -13.28 16.31
CA CYS A 169 1.40 -13.12 15.42
C CYS A 169 0.40 -12.08 15.93
N CYS A 170 0.09 -12.09 17.23
CA CYS A 170 -0.78 -11.08 17.85
C CYS A 170 -0.20 -9.66 17.70
N PHE A 171 1.08 -9.47 18.03
CA PHE A 171 1.73 -8.17 17.88
C PHE A 171 1.81 -7.72 16.43
N ARG A 172 2.07 -8.63 15.48
CA ARG A 172 2.06 -8.32 14.04
C ARG A 172 0.66 -7.91 13.56
N LEU A 173 -0.39 -8.62 13.96
CA LEU A 173 -1.77 -8.25 13.62
C LEU A 173 -2.10 -6.84 14.12
N LEU A 174 -1.81 -6.54 15.39
CA LEU A 174 -2.07 -5.22 15.98
C LEU A 174 -1.18 -4.11 15.37
N SER A 175 0.05 -4.44 14.98
CA SER A 175 0.91 -3.54 14.20
C SER A 175 0.29 -3.22 12.84
N GLY A 176 -0.31 -4.21 12.18
CA GLY A 176 -1.06 -4.01 10.92
C GLY A 176 -2.25 -3.08 11.10
N VAL A 177 -3.01 -3.23 12.19
CA VAL A 177 -4.11 -2.31 12.56
C VAL A 177 -3.61 -0.88 12.67
N GLY A 178 -2.52 -0.66 13.41
CA GLY A 178 -1.87 0.64 13.52
C GLY A 178 -1.40 1.19 12.17
N LEU A 179 -0.75 0.36 11.35
CA LEU A 179 -0.22 0.75 10.03
C LEU A 179 -1.29 1.32 9.11
N SER A 180 -2.47 0.72 9.12
CA SER A 180 -3.59 1.17 8.31
C SER A 180 -4.14 2.52 8.74
N GLY A 181 -4.28 2.72 10.07
CA GLY A 181 -4.71 4.01 10.62
C GLY A 181 -3.70 5.12 10.34
N LEU A 182 -2.40 4.80 10.39
CA LEU A 182 -1.34 5.70 9.94
C LEU A 182 -1.57 6.07 8.48
N LEU A 183 -1.56 5.09 7.56
CA LEU A 183 -1.71 5.29 6.13
C LEU A 183 -2.92 6.18 5.75
N LEU A 184 -4.11 5.85 6.27
CA LEU A 184 -5.33 6.58 5.92
C LEU A 184 -5.29 8.04 6.37
N ASN A 185 -5.01 8.27 7.66
CA ASN A 185 -5.04 9.62 8.23
C ASN A 185 -3.91 10.49 7.71
N TYR A 186 -2.77 9.86 7.47
CA TYR A 186 -1.62 10.45 6.84
C TYR A 186 -1.93 11.04 5.47
N PHE A 187 -2.47 10.22 4.56
CA PHE A 187 -2.77 10.66 3.18
C PHE A 187 -3.83 11.76 3.19
N CYS A 188 -4.89 11.62 3.99
CA CYS A 188 -5.92 12.64 4.12
C CYS A 188 -5.35 13.98 4.62
N LEU A 189 -4.59 13.96 5.72
CA LEU A 189 -4.05 15.18 6.32
C LEU A 189 -3.08 15.90 5.37
N SER A 190 -2.25 15.15 4.65
CA SER A 190 -1.31 15.71 3.68
C SER A 190 -2.00 16.48 2.55
N ILE A 191 -3.12 15.97 2.05
CA ILE A 191 -3.87 16.55 0.93
C ILE A 191 -4.74 17.71 1.40
N GLU A 192 -5.27 17.65 2.62
CA GLU A 192 -6.14 18.68 3.20
C GLU A 192 -5.38 19.93 3.63
N LEU A 193 -4.11 19.80 4.00
CA LEU A 193 -3.25 20.94 4.40
C LEU A 193 -2.59 21.66 3.21
N VAL A 194 -2.75 21.14 1.99
CA VAL A 194 -2.07 21.62 0.78
C VAL A 194 -3.08 22.12 -0.26
N PRO A 195 -2.78 23.22 -0.99
CA PRO A 195 -3.65 23.73 -2.04
C PRO A 195 -3.89 22.71 -3.17
N PRO A 196 -5.06 22.77 -3.85
CA PRO A 196 -5.42 21.80 -4.89
C PRO A 196 -4.38 21.60 -5.99
N LYS A 197 -3.75 22.68 -6.46
CA LYS A 197 -2.75 22.67 -7.54
C LYS A 197 -1.52 21.83 -7.21
N SER A 198 -1.17 21.68 -5.94
CA SER A 198 0.04 20.99 -5.48
C SER A 198 -0.22 19.56 -4.97
N ARG A 199 -1.48 19.13 -4.88
CA ARG A 199 -1.85 17.81 -4.35
C ARG A 199 -1.22 16.66 -5.13
N THR A 200 -1.21 16.75 -6.47
CA THR A 200 -0.61 15.72 -7.33
C THR A 200 0.87 15.53 -7.05
N LEU A 201 1.61 16.63 -6.86
CA LEU A 201 3.03 16.59 -6.51
C LEU A 201 3.24 15.94 -5.13
N VAL A 202 2.43 16.31 -4.14
CA VAL A 202 2.53 15.73 -2.78
C VAL A 202 2.26 14.23 -2.80
N VAL A 203 1.22 13.77 -3.50
CA VAL A 203 0.93 12.33 -3.65
C VAL A 203 2.09 11.60 -4.35
N ALA A 204 2.68 12.20 -5.39
CA ALA A 204 3.83 11.61 -6.07
C ALA A 204 5.05 11.48 -5.15
N VAL A 205 5.41 12.54 -4.42
CA VAL A 205 6.52 12.54 -3.44
C VAL A 205 6.32 11.43 -2.40
N GLN A 206 5.11 11.29 -1.88
CA GLN A 206 4.79 10.24 -0.90
C GLN A 206 4.90 8.83 -1.49
N GLY A 207 4.48 8.66 -2.74
CA GLY A 207 4.64 7.41 -3.49
C GLY A 207 6.10 7.02 -3.70
N TYR A 208 7.00 8.00 -3.91
CA TYR A 208 8.44 7.78 -4.00
C TYR A 208 9.06 7.47 -2.64
N CYS A 209 8.73 8.24 -1.58
CA CYS A 209 9.18 7.96 -0.22
C CYS A 209 8.85 6.51 0.20
N SER A 210 7.63 6.07 -0.10
CA SER A 210 7.19 4.70 0.16
C SER A 210 8.14 3.65 -0.45
N THR A 211 8.53 3.83 -1.71
CA THR A 211 9.43 2.89 -2.41
C THR A 211 10.88 3.03 -1.95
N THR A 212 11.35 4.24 -1.65
CA THR A 212 12.66 4.44 -1.01
C THR A 212 12.76 3.68 0.30
N GLY A 213 11.67 3.64 1.07
CA GLY A 213 11.53 2.83 2.27
C GLY A 213 11.82 1.34 2.09
N GLN A 214 11.45 0.78 0.94
CA GLN A 214 11.74 -0.63 0.60
C GLN A 214 13.24 -0.88 0.45
N VAL A 215 13.96 0.05 -0.19
CA VAL A 215 15.42 -0.03 -0.34
C VAL A 215 16.13 0.15 1.00
N LEU A 216 15.65 1.10 1.82
CA LEU A 216 16.16 1.32 3.17
C LEU A 216 16.00 0.06 4.05
N LEU A 217 14.88 -0.64 3.96
CA LEU A 217 14.68 -1.91 4.67
C LEU A 217 15.73 -2.96 4.30
N ALA A 218 16.08 -3.08 3.00
CA ALA A 218 17.12 -4.01 2.57
C ALA A 218 18.49 -3.65 3.18
N GLY A 219 18.80 -2.36 3.27
CA GLY A 219 19.99 -1.85 3.95
C GLY A 219 20.01 -2.19 5.44
N PHE A 220 18.90 -1.97 6.16
CA PHE A 220 18.79 -2.37 7.57
C PHE A 220 18.93 -3.87 7.76
N ALA A 221 18.32 -4.69 6.90
CA ALA A 221 18.41 -6.14 6.99
C ALA A 221 19.79 -6.70 6.64
N TYR A 222 20.55 -6.00 5.78
CA TYR A 222 21.94 -6.35 5.49
C TYR A 222 22.87 -6.01 6.66
N ALA A 223 22.69 -4.83 7.26
CA ALA A 223 23.48 -4.40 8.42
C ALA A 223 23.13 -5.17 9.71
N LEU A 224 21.84 -5.47 9.90
CA LEU A 224 21.28 -6.16 11.06
C LEU A 224 20.78 -7.53 10.60
N ARG A 225 21.60 -8.56 10.79
CA ARG A 225 21.31 -9.93 10.33
C ARG A 225 20.39 -10.73 11.28
N ASP A 226 20.05 -10.14 12.42
CA ASP A 226 19.14 -10.68 13.43
C ASP A 226 17.77 -10.05 13.34
N TRP A 227 16.73 -10.89 13.22
CA TRP A 227 15.37 -10.43 12.98
C TRP A 227 14.81 -9.50 14.07
N ARG A 228 15.19 -9.72 15.33
CA ARG A 228 14.77 -8.88 16.47
C ARG A 228 15.29 -7.45 16.31
N TRP A 229 16.55 -7.29 15.90
CA TRP A 229 17.17 -5.99 15.69
C TRP A 229 16.62 -5.28 14.45
N VAL A 230 16.34 -6.01 13.35
CA VAL A 230 15.66 -5.44 12.18
C VAL A 230 14.28 -4.92 12.57
N GLN A 231 13.50 -5.72 13.32
CA GLN A 231 12.17 -5.35 13.79
C GLN A 231 12.21 -4.11 14.72
N LEU A 232 13.23 -3.99 15.59
CA LEU A 232 13.43 -2.79 16.40
C LEU A 232 13.84 -1.57 15.57
N ALA A 233 14.75 -1.73 14.61
CA ALA A 233 15.23 -0.64 13.76
C ALA A 233 14.09 0.01 12.96
N ILE A 234 13.10 -0.76 12.52
CA ILE A 234 11.92 -0.21 11.84
C ILE A 234 10.87 0.35 12.81
N SER A 235 10.75 -0.19 14.03
CA SER A 235 9.65 0.15 14.95
C SER A 235 9.99 1.33 15.86
N LEU A 236 11.24 1.44 16.35
CA LEU A 236 11.66 2.50 17.28
C LEU A 236 11.49 3.92 16.72
N PRO A 237 11.76 4.20 15.42
CA PRO A 237 11.54 5.53 14.85
C PRO A 237 10.10 6.04 15.01
N PHE A 238 9.10 5.16 15.10
CA PHE A 238 7.70 5.57 15.29
C PHE A 238 7.43 6.29 16.61
N PHE A 239 8.25 6.08 17.65
CA PHE A 239 8.15 6.88 18.88
C PHE A 239 8.61 8.32 18.65
N ILE A 240 9.68 8.52 17.88
CA ILE A 240 10.14 9.86 17.49
C ILE A 240 9.07 10.53 16.62
N PHE A 241 8.47 9.78 15.69
CA PHE A 241 7.41 10.26 14.82
C PHE A 241 6.18 10.67 15.61
N PHE A 242 5.81 9.88 16.62
CA PHE A 242 4.74 10.21 17.55
C PHE A 242 5.02 11.52 18.30
N LEU A 243 6.24 11.69 18.85
CA LEU A 243 6.62 12.88 19.62
C LEU A 243 6.54 14.17 18.79
N TYR A 244 7.12 14.21 17.59
CA TYR A 244 7.05 15.45 16.80
C TYR A 244 5.69 15.67 16.13
N SER A 245 4.92 14.62 15.87
CA SER A 245 3.60 14.74 15.22
C SER A 245 2.58 15.51 16.07
N TRP A 246 2.86 15.75 17.36
CA TRP A 246 2.08 16.68 18.18
C TRP A 246 2.07 18.12 17.65
N TRP A 247 3.05 18.51 16.84
CA TRP A 247 3.08 19.83 16.23
C TRP A 247 2.03 20.00 15.12
N LEU A 248 1.63 18.92 14.46
CA LEU A 248 0.72 18.95 13.31
C LEU A 248 -0.65 19.54 13.71
N PRO A 249 -1.23 20.46 12.92
CA PRO A 249 -2.59 20.91 13.16
C PRO A 249 -3.60 19.82 12.80
N GLU A 250 -4.79 19.91 13.39
CA GLU A 250 -5.93 19.10 12.96
C GLU A 250 -6.44 19.58 11.59
N SER A 251 -7.08 18.67 10.84
CA SER A 251 -7.75 18.99 9.59
C SER A 251 -8.73 20.14 9.76
N LEU A 252 -8.50 21.22 9.01
CA LEU A 252 -9.37 22.39 9.00
C LEU A 252 -10.77 22.02 8.53
N ARG A 253 -10.90 21.14 7.52
CA ARG A 253 -12.19 20.64 7.04
C ARG A 253 -12.95 19.91 8.13
N TRP A 254 -12.29 19.03 8.87
CA TRP A 254 -12.90 18.32 9.99
C TRP A 254 -13.35 19.26 11.11
N LEU A 255 -12.56 20.30 11.42
CA LEU A 255 -12.91 21.31 12.43
C LEU A 255 -14.16 22.11 12.05
N MET A 256 -14.32 22.45 10.77
CA MET A 256 -15.51 23.17 10.29
C MET A 256 -16.77 22.30 10.36
N VAL A 257 -16.67 21.05 9.89
CA VAL A 257 -17.81 20.10 9.91
C VAL A 257 -18.26 19.77 11.33
N ASN A 258 -17.33 19.72 12.30
CA ASN A 258 -17.64 19.43 13.70
C ASN A 258 -17.92 20.68 14.54
N ASN A 259 -18.31 21.80 13.92
CA ASN A 259 -18.68 23.05 14.60
C ASN A 259 -17.61 23.57 15.57
N LYS A 260 -16.32 23.49 15.20
CA LYS A 260 -15.19 24.07 15.97
C LYS A 260 -14.47 25.20 15.20
N PRO A 261 -15.18 26.26 14.77
CA PRO A 261 -14.62 27.31 13.91
C PRO A 261 -13.51 28.12 14.61
N GLU A 262 -13.57 28.29 15.93
CA GLU A 262 -12.52 28.99 16.69
C GLU A 262 -11.15 28.29 16.63
N ARG A 263 -11.16 26.95 16.62
CA ARG A 263 -9.91 26.17 16.49
C ARG A 263 -9.40 26.23 15.05
N ALA A 264 -10.30 26.22 14.07
CA ALA A 264 -9.95 26.36 12.67
C ALA A 264 -9.33 27.74 12.39
N LEU A 265 -9.90 28.81 12.94
CA LEU A 265 -9.37 30.18 12.83
C LEU A 265 -7.96 30.28 13.43
N ARG A 266 -7.77 29.75 14.65
CA ARG A 266 -6.43 29.72 15.29
C ARG A 266 -5.40 28.97 14.46
N ASN A 267 -5.79 27.84 13.86
CA ASN A 267 -4.91 27.08 12.98
C ASN A 267 -4.56 27.88 11.72
N LEU A 268 -5.55 28.48 11.03
CA LEU A 268 -5.32 29.31 9.84
C LEU A 268 -4.40 30.50 10.13
N GLN A 269 -4.63 31.22 11.24
CA GLN A 269 -3.77 32.33 11.66
C GLN A 269 -2.33 31.87 11.96
N ARG A 270 -2.16 30.67 12.54
CA ARG A 270 -0.84 30.08 12.79
C ARG A 270 -0.13 29.76 11.47
N VAL A 271 -0.84 29.18 10.50
CA VAL A 271 -0.29 28.91 9.16
C VAL A 271 0.09 30.22 8.46
N ALA A 272 -0.76 31.24 8.53
CA ALA A 272 -0.50 32.56 7.97
C ALA A 272 0.76 33.21 8.55
N LYS A 273 0.94 33.11 9.88
CA LYS A 273 2.14 33.59 10.57
C LYS A 273 3.41 32.89 10.10
N LEU A 274 3.38 31.57 9.94
CA LEU A 274 4.53 30.76 9.50
C LEU A 274 4.85 30.96 8.01
N ASN A 275 3.86 31.32 7.21
CA ASN A 275 4.02 31.66 5.80
C ASN A 275 4.39 33.13 5.54
N GLY A 276 4.59 33.94 6.59
CA GLY A 276 4.93 35.36 6.46
C GLY A 276 3.75 36.26 6.04
N ARG A 277 2.51 35.75 5.99
CA ARG A 277 1.30 36.49 5.60
C ARG A 277 0.42 36.84 6.80
N LYS A 278 1.00 37.48 7.81
CA LYS A 278 0.31 37.79 9.09
C LYS A 278 -0.94 38.66 8.89
N GLU A 279 -0.86 39.66 8.02
CA GLU A 279 -1.96 40.60 7.76
C GLU A 279 -3.15 39.91 7.08
N GLU A 280 -2.91 39.09 6.06
CA GLU A 280 -3.96 38.29 5.41
C GLU A 280 -4.61 37.29 6.38
N GLY A 281 -3.83 36.70 7.30
CA GLY A 281 -4.36 35.82 8.34
C GLY A 281 -5.24 36.53 9.38
N GLN A 282 -4.97 37.81 9.66
CA GLN A 282 -5.79 38.63 10.58
C GLN A 282 -7.09 39.12 9.94
N LYS A 283 -7.12 39.26 8.61
CA LYS A 283 -8.34 39.60 7.86
C LYS A 283 -9.38 38.47 7.88
N ILE A 284 -8.99 37.24 8.18
CA ILE A 284 -9.91 36.11 8.31
C ILE A 284 -10.64 36.24 9.65
N SER A 285 -11.94 36.55 9.61
CA SER A 285 -12.80 36.64 10.80
C SER A 285 -13.54 35.32 11.05
N LEU A 286 -14.02 35.14 12.29
CA LEU A 286 -14.86 34.00 12.67
C LEU A 286 -16.17 33.98 11.86
N GLU A 287 -16.72 35.16 11.59
CA GLU A 287 -17.95 35.37 10.82
C GLU A 287 -17.79 34.89 9.38
N MET A 288 -16.67 35.20 8.72
CA MET A 288 -16.39 34.72 7.36
C MET A 288 -16.37 33.18 7.31
N LEU A 289 -15.77 32.55 8.32
CA LEU A 289 -15.68 31.09 8.45
C LEU A 289 -17.06 30.45 8.71
N GLN A 290 -17.90 31.10 9.52
CA GLN A 290 -19.26 30.64 9.83
C GLN A 290 -20.18 30.80 8.62
N CYS A 291 -20.09 31.92 7.89
CA CYS A 291 -20.83 32.12 6.64
C CYS A 291 -20.48 31.04 5.62
N GLU A 292 -19.21 30.64 5.48
CA GLU A 292 -18.83 29.54 4.58
C GLU A 292 -19.49 28.21 4.96
N VAL A 293 -19.52 27.85 6.25
CA VAL A 293 -20.23 26.64 6.73
C VAL A 293 -21.71 26.71 6.40
N GLN A 294 -22.32 27.87 6.64
CA GLN A 294 -23.74 28.08 6.44
C GLN A 294 -24.11 28.00 4.95
N VAL A 295 -23.29 28.57 4.07
CA VAL A 295 -23.41 28.44 2.61
C VAL A 295 -23.24 26.98 2.18
N GLU A 296 -22.29 26.23 2.75
CA GLU A 296 -22.09 24.81 2.43
C GLU A 296 -23.27 23.94 2.91
N GLN A 297 -23.88 24.27 4.04
CA GLN A 297 -25.10 23.62 4.55
C GLN A 297 -26.34 23.97 3.72
N LEU A 298 -26.52 25.24 3.33
CA LEU A 298 -27.61 25.70 2.46
C LEU A 298 -27.52 25.07 1.07
N ASN A 299 -26.31 24.95 0.52
CA ASN A 299 -26.09 24.25 -0.75
C ASN A 299 -26.46 22.76 -0.68
N LYS A 300 -26.27 22.11 0.48
CA LYS A 300 -26.75 20.74 0.70
C LYS A 300 -28.27 20.65 0.81
N SER A 301 -28.93 21.68 1.32
CA SER A 301 -30.40 21.71 1.49
C SER A 301 -31.16 22.08 0.20
N ASN A 302 -30.64 23.03 -0.59
CA ASN A 302 -31.34 23.57 -1.77
C ASN A 302 -31.20 22.71 -3.03
N ASN A 303 -30.27 21.74 -3.06
CA ASN A 303 -30.11 20.79 -4.17
C ASN A 303 -30.39 19.35 -3.70
N PRO A 304 -31.67 18.92 -3.59
CA PRO A 304 -32.03 17.56 -3.18
C PRO A 304 -31.62 16.47 -4.20
N LYS A 305 -31.17 16.85 -5.41
CA LYS A 305 -30.50 15.93 -6.36
C LYS A 305 -29.06 15.60 -5.98
N VAL A 306 -28.44 16.40 -5.11
CA VAL A 306 -27.21 16.06 -4.37
C VAL A 306 -27.65 15.33 -3.11
N VAL A 307 -28.24 14.15 -3.29
CA VAL A 307 -28.46 13.23 -2.17
C VAL A 307 -27.08 13.02 -1.53
N PRO A 308 -26.93 13.12 -0.19
CA PRO A 308 -25.74 12.58 0.45
C PRO A 308 -25.76 11.08 0.14
N SER A 309 -25.03 10.66 -0.90
CA SER A 309 -24.82 9.25 -1.22
C SER A 309 -23.90 8.69 -0.15
N SER A 310 -24.45 8.47 1.03
CA SER A 310 -23.74 7.93 2.19
C SER A 310 -23.67 6.41 2.13
N SER A 311 -24.30 5.77 1.14
CA SER A 311 -24.37 4.32 1.04
C SER A 311 -23.48 3.77 -0.08
N LEU A 312 -22.66 2.77 0.26
CA LEU A 312 -21.86 2.00 -0.70
C LEU A 312 -22.71 1.36 -1.81
N LEU A 313 -24.01 1.19 -1.57
CA LEU A 313 -24.97 0.68 -2.56
C LEU A 313 -25.13 1.58 -3.79
N ASP A 314 -24.89 2.89 -3.65
CA ASP A 314 -25.02 3.82 -4.78
C ASP A 314 -23.94 3.58 -5.87
N LEU A 315 -22.82 2.94 -5.52
CA LEU A 315 -21.80 2.54 -6.50
C LEU A 315 -22.26 1.44 -7.46
N PHE A 316 -23.20 0.61 -7.02
CA PHE A 316 -23.69 -0.53 -7.78
C PHE A 316 -25.09 -0.29 -8.37
N ARG A 317 -25.68 0.87 -8.11
CA ARG A 317 -27.06 1.20 -8.45
C ARG A 317 -27.25 1.48 -9.94
N THR A 318 -26.34 2.23 -10.55
CA THR A 318 -26.44 2.62 -11.97
C THR A 318 -25.44 1.82 -12.83
N PRO A 319 -25.76 1.52 -14.10
CA PRO A 319 -24.98 0.58 -14.90
C PRO A 319 -23.56 1.07 -15.24
N GLY A 320 -23.37 2.36 -15.52
CA GLY A 320 -22.06 2.96 -15.75
C GLY A 320 -21.18 2.94 -14.51
N MET A 321 -21.73 3.38 -13.37
CA MET A 321 -21.03 3.33 -12.08
C MET A 321 -20.68 1.90 -11.64
N ARG A 322 -21.59 0.94 -11.85
CA ARG A 322 -21.36 -0.47 -11.55
C ARG A 322 -20.20 -1.04 -12.38
N ARG A 323 -20.15 -0.73 -13.67
CA ARG A 323 -19.05 -1.16 -14.56
C ARG A 323 -17.70 -0.61 -14.07
N ILE A 324 -17.63 0.68 -13.77
CA ILE A 324 -16.42 1.33 -13.25
C ILE A 324 -15.99 0.69 -11.92
N SER A 325 -16.93 0.55 -10.99
CA SER A 325 -16.67 0.00 -9.65
C SER A 325 -16.17 -1.45 -9.73
N CYS A 326 -16.86 -2.33 -10.46
CA CYS A 326 -16.44 -3.72 -10.62
C CYS A 326 -15.05 -3.85 -11.28
N CYS A 327 -14.77 -3.07 -12.33
CA CYS A 327 -13.46 -3.10 -12.98
C CYS A 327 -12.35 -2.65 -12.03
N LEU A 328 -12.54 -1.53 -11.32
CA LEU A 328 -11.54 -1.03 -10.37
C LEU A 328 -11.35 -1.97 -9.18
N LEU A 329 -12.39 -2.69 -8.73
CA LEU A 329 -12.27 -3.71 -7.69
C LEU A 329 -11.39 -4.88 -8.15
N CYS A 330 -11.67 -5.44 -9.33
CA CYS A 330 -10.87 -6.53 -9.90
C CYS A 330 -9.41 -6.11 -10.12
N ILE A 331 -9.20 -4.90 -10.63
CA ILE A 331 -7.87 -4.32 -10.86
C ILE A 331 -7.10 -4.18 -9.54
N ASN A 332 -7.69 -3.55 -8.52
CA ASN A 332 -7.01 -3.30 -7.25
C ASN A 332 -6.71 -4.60 -6.48
N PHE A 333 -7.63 -5.57 -6.55
CA PHE A 333 -7.41 -6.92 -6.02
C PHE A 333 -6.18 -7.57 -6.67
N SER A 334 -6.20 -7.64 -8.00
CA SER A 334 -5.17 -8.28 -8.82
C SER A 334 -3.79 -7.67 -8.59
N ILE A 335 -3.70 -6.34 -8.67
CA ILE A 335 -2.46 -5.59 -8.45
C ILE A 335 -1.88 -5.92 -7.08
N ASN A 336 -2.67 -5.84 -6.00
CA ASN A 336 -2.13 -6.04 -4.66
C ASN A 336 -1.77 -7.50 -4.40
N MET A 337 -2.57 -8.45 -4.89
CA MET A 337 -2.27 -9.87 -4.78
C MET A 337 -0.95 -10.21 -5.45
N ALA A 338 -0.76 -9.80 -6.72
CA ALA A 338 0.47 -10.09 -7.45
C ALA A 338 1.68 -9.27 -6.93
N TYR A 339 1.49 -7.98 -6.63
CA TYR A 339 2.56 -7.11 -6.17
C TYR A 339 3.14 -7.57 -4.82
N PHE A 340 2.28 -7.83 -3.83
CA PHE A 340 2.73 -8.33 -2.54
C PHE A 340 3.22 -9.78 -2.65
N GLY A 341 2.61 -10.60 -3.49
CA GLY A 341 3.02 -12.00 -3.69
C GLY A 341 4.44 -12.11 -4.19
N LEU A 342 4.77 -11.36 -5.24
CA LEU A 342 6.14 -11.29 -5.75
C LEU A 342 7.10 -10.64 -4.74
N SER A 343 6.66 -9.58 -4.06
CA SER A 343 7.51 -8.89 -3.08
C SER A 343 7.83 -9.76 -1.86
N MET A 344 6.99 -10.73 -1.52
CA MET A 344 7.21 -11.68 -0.42
C MET A 344 8.03 -12.90 -0.84
N ASP A 345 8.22 -13.10 -2.14
CA ASP A 345 8.81 -14.31 -2.72
C ASP A 345 10.32 -14.21 -3.00
N LEU A 346 11.07 -13.53 -2.13
CA LEU A 346 12.51 -13.31 -2.33
C LEU A 346 13.38 -14.59 -2.36
N PRO A 347 13.11 -15.65 -1.55
CA PRO A 347 14.02 -16.80 -1.47
C PRO A 347 14.12 -17.67 -2.73
N VAL A 348 13.21 -17.52 -3.70
CA VAL A 348 13.24 -18.30 -4.96
C VAL A 348 14.39 -17.88 -5.87
N PHE A 349 14.93 -16.69 -5.66
CA PHE A 349 15.96 -16.12 -6.53
C PHE A 349 17.36 -16.42 -6.00
N SER A 350 18.22 -16.93 -6.88
CA SER A 350 19.60 -17.35 -6.55
C SER A 350 20.54 -16.21 -6.12
N TYR A 351 20.11 -14.95 -6.18
CA TYR A 351 20.96 -13.75 -6.00
C TYR A 351 20.95 -13.16 -4.58
N GLY A 352 20.43 -13.89 -3.59
CA GLY A 352 20.38 -13.48 -2.19
C GLY A 352 19.24 -12.48 -1.89
N PRO A 353 18.59 -12.57 -0.72
CA PRO A 353 17.36 -11.83 -0.44
C PRO A 353 17.56 -10.30 -0.40
N TYR A 354 18.73 -9.82 0.03
CA TYR A 354 19.04 -8.40 0.12
C TYR A 354 19.12 -7.71 -1.24
N VAL A 355 19.86 -8.31 -2.18
CA VAL A 355 20.07 -7.75 -3.53
C VAL A 355 18.76 -7.72 -4.30
N VAL A 356 17.99 -8.81 -4.23
CA VAL A 356 16.68 -8.91 -4.90
C VAL A 356 15.73 -7.82 -4.38
N GLN A 357 15.72 -7.56 -3.06
CA GLN A 357 14.89 -6.50 -2.49
C GLN A 357 15.29 -5.11 -2.99
N VAL A 358 16.59 -4.83 -3.15
CA VAL A 358 17.07 -3.55 -3.73
C VAL A 358 16.65 -3.43 -5.20
N ILE A 359 16.79 -4.49 -6.00
CA ILE A 359 16.36 -4.52 -7.40
C ILE A 359 14.86 -4.26 -7.49
N PHE A 360 14.06 -4.88 -6.62
CA PHE A 360 12.62 -4.66 -6.52
C PHE A 360 12.24 -3.24 -6.14
N GLY A 361 13.00 -2.58 -5.27
CA GLY A 361 12.79 -1.16 -4.95
C GLY A 361 13.19 -0.24 -6.10
N ALA A 362 14.31 -0.53 -6.78
CA ALA A 362 14.80 0.27 -7.90
C ALA A 362 13.84 0.23 -9.10
N ILE A 363 13.36 -0.96 -9.48
CA ILE A 363 12.42 -1.09 -10.60
C ILE A 363 11.08 -0.39 -10.31
N ASP A 364 10.62 -0.38 -9.05
CA ASP A 364 9.40 0.31 -8.68
C ASP A 364 9.51 1.82 -8.88
N LEU A 365 10.66 2.42 -8.55
CA LEU A 365 10.92 3.85 -8.77
C LEU A 365 10.90 4.18 -10.27
N ILE A 366 11.63 3.39 -11.07
CA ILE A 366 11.74 3.57 -12.51
C ILE A 366 10.35 3.43 -13.15
N ALA A 367 9.62 2.35 -12.82
CA ALA A 367 8.32 2.09 -13.42
C ALA A 367 7.26 3.14 -13.06
N LYS A 368 7.25 3.66 -11.82
CA LYS A 368 6.36 4.77 -11.43
C LYS A 368 6.67 6.07 -12.17
N PHE A 369 7.95 6.38 -12.36
CA PHE A 369 8.39 7.54 -13.13
C PHE A 369 7.96 7.40 -14.60
N THR A 370 8.27 6.26 -15.23
CA THR A 370 7.86 5.96 -16.62
C THR A 370 6.35 5.99 -16.77
N CYS A 371 5.59 5.48 -15.80
CA CYS A 371 4.13 5.54 -15.80
C CYS A 371 3.63 6.98 -15.82
N THR A 372 4.22 7.87 -15.02
CA THR A 372 3.81 9.29 -14.96
C THR A 372 3.95 9.97 -16.32
N ILE A 373 5.04 9.67 -17.03
CA ILE A 373 5.28 10.15 -18.40
C ILE A 373 4.32 9.49 -19.39
N ALA A 374 4.14 8.16 -19.32
CA ALA A 374 3.25 7.44 -20.23
C ALA A 374 1.80 7.95 -20.15
N LEU A 375 1.36 8.34 -18.95
CA LEU A 375 0.02 8.88 -18.72
C LEU A 375 -0.23 10.22 -19.42
N SER A 376 0.79 11.03 -19.70
CA SER A 376 0.62 12.28 -20.44
C SER A 376 0.47 12.07 -21.95
N PHE A 377 0.92 10.93 -22.50
CA PHE A 377 0.91 10.68 -23.95
C PHE A 377 -0.11 9.63 -24.41
N LEU A 378 -0.30 8.55 -23.65
CA LEU A 378 -1.03 7.35 -24.10
C LEU A 378 -2.47 7.24 -23.58
N GLY A 379 -2.90 8.18 -22.72
CA GLY A 379 -4.18 8.11 -22.02
C GLY A 379 -4.15 7.17 -20.80
N ARG A 380 -5.16 7.29 -19.93
CA ARG A 380 -5.24 6.52 -18.67
C ARG A 380 -5.56 5.05 -18.93
N ARG A 381 -6.51 4.78 -19.83
CA ARG A 381 -7.01 3.42 -20.09
C ARG A 381 -5.94 2.54 -20.70
N SER A 382 -5.24 3.05 -21.72
CA SER A 382 -4.19 2.31 -22.43
C SER A 382 -3.02 1.97 -21.50
N VAL A 383 -2.59 2.91 -20.65
CA VAL A 383 -1.53 2.68 -19.67
C VAL A 383 -1.97 1.67 -18.60
N GLN A 384 -3.20 1.78 -18.10
CA GLN A 384 -3.73 0.85 -17.09
C GLN A 384 -3.83 -0.59 -17.62
N SER A 385 -4.42 -0.77 -18.80
CA SER A 385 -4.58 -2.11 -19.39
C SER A 385 -3.24 -2.67 -19.87
N GLY A 386 -2.45 -1.86 -20.59
CA GLY A 386 -1.16 -2.26 -21.13
C GLY A 386 -0.18 -2.69 -20.04
N SER A 387 -0.11 -1.97 -18.92
CA SER A 387 0.76 -2.35 -17.79
C SER A 387 0.34 -3.67 -17.14
N LEU A 388 -0.97 -3.94 -16.97
CA LEU A 388 -1.46 -5.21 -16.38
C LEU A 388 -1.27 -6.40 -17.31
N LEU A 389 -1.57 -6.23 -18.60
CA LEU A 389 -1.36 -7.26 -19.61
C LEU A 389 0.13 -7.60 -19.74
N CYS A 390 0.98 -6.58 -19.80
CA CYS A 390 2.43 -6.76 -19.83
C CYS A 390 2.93 -7.49 -18.57
N ALA A 391 2.50 -7.06 -17.38
CA ALA A 391 2.84 -7.74 -16.13
C ALA A 391 2.43 -9.22 -16.15
N GLY A 392 1.18 -9.51 -16.50
CA GLY A 392 0.66 -10.87 -16.51
C GLY A 392 1.38 -11.77 -17.52
N LEU A 393 1.63 -11.27 -18.73
CA LEU A 393 2.36 -12.01 -19.77
C LEU A 393 3.81 -12.27 -19.36
N LEU A 394 4.52 -11.31 -18.78
CA LEU A 394 5.89 -11.49 -18.28
C LEU A 394 5.97 -12.58 -17.19
N LEU A 395 5.00 -12.60 -16.27
CA LEU A 395 4.91 -13.62 -15.22
C LEU A 395 4.58 -15.01 -15.79
N LEU A 396 3.69 -15.09 -16.78
CA LEU A 396 3.39 -16.35 -17.46
C LEU A 396 4.57 -16.85 -18.30
N MET A 397 5.30 -15.96 -18.99
CA MET A 397 6.52 -16.32 -19.71
C MET A 397 7.59 -16.88 -18.77
N THR A 398 7.65 -16.40 -17.53
CA THR A 398 8.59 -16.93 -16.52
C THR A 398 8.37 -18.41 -16.23
N LEU A 399 7.13 -18.93 -16.40
CA LEU A 399 6.82 -20.36 -16.23
C LEU A 399 7.43 -21.24 -17.33
N ALA A 400 7.57 -20.69 -18.54
CA ALA A 400 8.15 -21.41 -19.68
C ALA A 400 9.68 -21.47 -19.62
N VAL A 401 10.31 -20.66 -18.76
CA VAL A 401 11.77 -20.61 -18.64
C VAL A 401 12.26 -21.71 -17.69
N PRO A 402 13.18 -22.58 -18.12
CA PRO A 402 13.75 -23.63 -17.28
C PRO A 402 14.51 -23.05 -16.09
N LYS A 403 14.59 -23.83 -15.00
CA LYS A 403 15.22 -23.40 -13.73
C LYS A 403 16.72 -23.11 -13.86
N ASP A 404 17.37 -23.66 -14.88
CA ASP A 404 18.81 -23.57 -15.10
C ASP A 404 19.27 -22.20 -15.63
N ILE A 405 18.33 -21.31 -15.99
CA ILE A 405 18.61 -19.94 -16.45
C ILE A 405 18.05 -18.92 -15.45
N PRO A 406 18.60 -18.83 -14.22
CA PRO A 406 18.05 -18.00 -13.14
C PRO A 406 18.05 -16.51 -13.48
N LEU A 407 19.01 -16.04 -14.31
CA LEU A 407 19.10 -14.65 -14.74
C LEU A 407 17.88 -14.22 -15.57
N LEU A 408 17.44 -15.05 -16.52
CA LEU A 408 16.29 -14.72 -17.35
C LEU A 408 15.00 -14.69 -16.51
N ARG A 409 14.86 -15.64 -15.58
CA ARG A 409 13.70 -15.69 -14.67
C ARG A 409 13.60 -14.45 -13.79
N ILE A 410 14.71 -14.01 -13.17
CA ILE A 410 14.67 -12.82 -12.33
C ILE A 410 14.38 -11.56 -13.15
N VAL A 411 14.95 -11.41 -14.35
CA VAL A 411 14.69 -10.24 -15.22
C VAL A 411 13.20 -10.16 -15.58
N LEU A 412 12.58 -11.27 -15.99
CA LEU A 412 11.15 -11.31 -16.31
C LEU A 412 10.27 -10.96 -15.11
N VAL A 413 10.57 -11.50 -13.92
CA VAL A 413 9.82 -11.20 -12.70
C VAL A 413 9.99 -9.74 -12.27
N VAL A 414 11.21 -9.21 -12.32
CA VAL A 414 11.51 -7.81 -11.98
C VAL A 414 10.75 -6.86 -12.90
N LEU A 415 10.76 -7.11 -14.21
CA LEU A 415 10.00 -6.32 -15.18
C LEU A 415 8.48 -6.43 -14.92
N GLY A 416 7.97 -7.64 -14.67
CA GLY A 416 6.56 -7.87 -14.34
C GLY A 416 6.13 -7.12 -13.08
N LYS A 417 6.96 -7.15 -12.02
CA LYS A 417 6.76 -6.37 -10.79
C LYS A 417 6.76 -4.87 -11.05
N GLY A 418 7.69 -4.37 -11.88
CA GLY A 418 7.71 -2.97 -12.32
C GLY A 418 6.40 -2.57 -12.98
N CYS A 419 5.88 -3.38 -13.91
CA CYS A 419 4.59 -3.14 -14.56
C CYS A 419 3.42 -3.11 -13.56
N LEU A 420 3.42 -3.98 -12.54
CA LEU A 420 2.42 -3.93 -11.45
C LEU A 420 2.52 -2.63 -10.63
N SER A 421 3.73 -2.17 -10.34
CA SER A 421 3.97 -0.90 -9.63
C SER A 421 3.47 0.31 -10.43
N ALA A 422 3.74 0.34 -11.74
CA ALA A 422 3.19 1.35 -12.65
C ALA A 422 1.65 1.31 -12.65
N SER A 423 1.08 0.12 -12.76
CA SER A 423 -0.38 -0.08 -12.74
C SER A 423 -1.02 0.35 -11.42
N SER A 424 -0.34 0.15 -10.29
CA SER A 424 -0.79 0.61 -8.97
C SER A 424 -0.93 2.13 -8.90
N LEU A 425 0.08 2.87 -9.38
CA LEU A 425 0.04 4.33 -9.45
C LEU A 425 -1.07 4.82 -10.40
N CYS A 426 -1.17 4.21 -11.58
CA CYS A 426 -2.19 4.54 -12.56
C CYS A 426 -3.60 4.28 -12.01
N SER A 427 -3.85 3.13 -11.38
CA SER A 427 -5.16 2.78 -10.82
C SER A 427 -5.60 3.75 -9.73
N TYR A 428 -4.68 4.21 -8.87
CA TYR A 428 -4.98 5.18 -7.83
C TYR A 428 -5.40 6.54 -8.41
N LEU A 429 -4.66 7.04 -9.41
CA LEU A 429 -5.00 8.28 -10.10
C LEU A 429 -6.33 8.15 -10.87
N TYR A 430 -6.47 7.06 -11.62
CA TYR A 430 -7.62 6.81 -12.47
C TYR A 430 -8.90 6.63 -11.65
N GLY A 431 -8.84 5.96 -10.49
CA GLY A 431 -9.97 5.87 -9.56
C GLY A 431 -10.39 7.25 -9.03
N GLY A 432 -9.43 8.12 -8.74
CA GLY A 432 -9.69 9.51 -8.32
C GLY A 432 -10.36 10.37 -9.40
N GLU A 433 -10.15 10.05 -10.68
CA GLU A 433 -10.75 10.77 -11.82
C GLU A 433 -12.10 10.15 -12.26
N LEU A 434 -12.26 8.83 -12.15
CA LEU A 434 -13.47 8.09 -12.54
C LEU A 434 -14.63 8.28 -11.58
N PHE A 435 -14.36 8.26 -10.27
CA PHE A 435 -15.45 8.39 -9.30
C PHE A 435 -15.89 9.86 -9.18
N PRO A 436 -17.21 10.14 -9.27
CA PRO A 436 -17.72 11.50 -9.15
C PRO A 436 -17.58 11.99 -7.72
N THR A 437 -17.45 13.31 -7.54
CA THR A 437 -17.09 13.93 -6.26
C THR A 437 -17.98 13.51 -5.09
N VAL A 438 -19.27 13.23 -5.34
CA VAL A 438 -20.24 12.76 -4.34
C VAL A 438 -19.97 11.36 -3.77
N VAL A 439 -19.46 10.41 -4.56
CA VAL A 439 -19.18 9.02 -4.11
C VAL A 439 -17.68 8.67 -4.15
N ARG A 440 -16.82 9.60 -4.55
CA ARG A 440 -15.38 9.37 -4.73
C ARG A 440 -14.70 8.76 -3.51
N GLN A 441 -14.96 9.31 -2.33
CA GLN A 441 -14.35 8.81 -1.11
C GLN A 441 -14.81 7.38 -0.79
N SER A 442 -16.11 7.09 -0.96
CA SER A 442 -16.68 5.76 -0.76
C SER A 442 -16.13 4.73 -1.75
N GLY A 443 -15.98 5.10 -3.03
CA GLY A 443 -15.43 4.22 -4.06
C GLY A 443 -13.94 3.97 -3.94
N MET A 444 -13.16 5.01 -3.65
CA MET A 444 -11.74 4.85 -3.31
C MET A 444 -11.56 3.99 -2.05
N GLY A 445 -12.45 4.14 -1.06
CA GLY A 445 -12.47 3.28 0.13
C GLY A 445 -12.71 1.81 -0.20
N LEU A 446 -13.74 1.51 -1.00
CA LEU A 446 -14.09 0.14 -1.38
C LEU A 446 -13.00 -0.54 -2.22
N THR A 447 -12.45 0.17 -3.20
CA THR A 447 -11.33 -0.33 -4.03
C THR A 447 -10.07 -0.57 -3.20
N THR A 448 -9.80 0.28 -2.22
CA THR A 448 -8.69 0.07 -1.26
C THR A 448 -8.94 -1.14 -0.36
N MET A 449 -10.16 -1.38 0.10
CA MET A 449 -10.50 -2.59 0.88
C MET A 449 -10.23 -3.86 0.05
N MET A 450 -10.64 -3.84 -1.23
CA MET A 450 -10.41 -4.95 -2.14
C MET A 450 -8.91 -5.16 -2.44
N ALA A 451 -8.13 -4.09 -2.54
CA ALA A 451 -6.67 -4.17 -2.57
C ALA A 451 -6.10 -4.88 -1.33
N ARG A 452 -6.61 -4.58 -0.12
CA ARG A 452 -6.16 -5.28 1.10
C ARG A 452 -6.53 -6.75 1.10
N LEU A 453 -7.71 -7.12 0.59
CA LEU A 453 -8.07 -8.53 0.40
C LEU A 453 -7.08 -9.25 -0.52
N GLY A 454 -6.67 -8.62 -1.63
CA GLY A 454 -5.61 -9.16 -2.50
C GLY A 454 -4.30 -9.39 -1.75
N GLY A 455 -3.89 -8.45 -0.90
CA GLY A 455 -2.70 -8.59 -0.04
C GLY A 455 -2.80 -9.72 1.01
N ILE A 456 -4.00 -10.03 1.52
CA ILE A 456 -4.25 -11.16 2.44
C ILE A 456 -4.18 -12.50 1.70
N VAL A 457 -4.73 -12.55 0.48
CA VAL A 457 -4.73 -13.77 -0.35
C VAL A 457 -3.33 -14.10 -0.86
N SER A 458 -2.47 -13.09 -1.05
CA SER A 458 -1.11 -13.24 -1.57
C SER A 458 -0.25 -14.29 -0.82
N PRO A 459 0.00 -14.20 0.51
CA PRO A 459 0.75 -15.24 1.21
C PRO A 459 0.05 -16.60 1.18
N VAL A 460 -1.28 -16.66 1.19
CA VAL A 460 -2.04 -17.93 1.07
C VAL A 460 -1.78 -18.61 -0.28
N VAL A 461 -1.68 -17.83 -1.35
CA VAL A 461 -1.27 -18.34 -2.67
C VAL A 461 0.17 -18.87 -2.63
N LEU A 462 1.07 -18.22 -1.88
CA LEU A 462 2.43 -18.72 -1.68
C LEU A 462 2.47 -20.04 -0.89
N MET A 463 1.57 -20.27 0.07
CA MET A 463 1.47 -21.56 0.78
C MET A 463 1.19 -22.73 -0.16
N ALA A 464 0.41 -22.51 -1.22
CA ALA A 464 0.08 -23.54 -2.20
C ALA A 464 1.28 -24.01 -3.03
N ARG A 465 2.41 -23.29 -2.97
CA ARG A 465 3.70 -23.72 -3.55
C ARG A 465 4.16 -25.08 -3.05
N ASN A 466 3.91 -25.38 -1.78
CA ASN A 466 4.41 -26.60 -1.14
C ASN A 466 3.84 -27.84 -1.82
N SER A 467 2.64 -27.74 -2.39
CA SER A 467 2.03 -28.77 -3.22
C SER A 467 2.37 -28.59 -4.70
N TYR A 468 2.32 -27.36 -5.22
CA TYR A 468 2.49 -27.06 -6.64
C TYR A 468 3.42 -25.85 -6.87
N PRO A 469 4.71 -26.08 -7.18
CA PRO A 469 5.70 -25.00 -7.29
C PRO A 469 5.41 -23.92 -8.34
N PHE A 470 4.67 -24.25 -9.40
CA PHE A 470 4.32 -23.33 -10.50
C PHE A 470 3.08 -22.48 -10.21
N LEU A 471 2.27 -22.85 -9.23
CA LEU A 471 0.94 -22.27 -9.00
C LEU A 471 0.96 -20.78 -8.67
N PRO A 472 1.88 -20.25 -7.84
CA PRO A 472 1.87 -18.82 -7.51
C PRO A 472 2.07 -17.92 -8.74
N LEU A 473 3.08 -18.21 -9.57
CA LEU A 473 3.36 -17.44 -10.79
C LEU A 473 2.22 -17.55 -11.80
N LEU A 474 1.60 -18.74 -11.92
CA LEU A 474 0.43 -18.96 -12.78
C LEU A 474 -0.75 -18.10 -12.32
N LEU A 475 -1.09 -18.12 -11.03
CA LEU A 475 -2.21 -17.35 -10.49
C LEU A 475 -1.97 -15.84 -10.57
N PHE A 476 -0.78 -15.37 -10.20
CA PHE A 476 -0.43 -13.95 -10.32
C PHE A 476 -0.48 -13.49 -11.78
N GLY A 477 0.01 -14.30 -12.72
CA GLY A 477 -0.05 -14.03 -14.15
C GLY A 477 -1.48 -13.97 -14.70
N LEU A 478 -2.27 -15.03 -14.49
CA LEU A 478 -3.64 -15.14 -15.01
C LEU A 478 -4.57 -14.06 -14.47
N VAL A 479 -4.52 -13.78 -13.16
CA VAL A 479 -5.36 -12.76 -12.54
C VAL A 479 -4.96 -11.35 -13.02
N SER A 480 -3.65 -11.11 -13.24
CA SER A 480 -3.16 -9.88 -13.87
C SER A 480 -3.69 -9.70 -15.29
N VAL A 481 -3.60 -10.73 -16.14
CA VAL A 481 -4.14 -10.69 -17.52
C VAL A 481 -5.65 -10.44 -17.51
N ALA A 482 -6.41 -11.20 -16.71
CA ALA A 482 -7.86 -11.03 -16.61
C ALA A 482 -8.24 -9.61 -16.17
N SER A 483 -7.52 -9.04 -15.20
CA SER A 483 -7.73 -7.66 -14.75
C SER A 483 -7.31 -6.61 -15.80
N GLY A 484 -6.29 -6.90 -16.60
CA GLY A 484 -5.88 -6.05 -17.73
C GLY A 484 -6.91 -6.02 -18.85
N ILE A 485 -7.57 -7.14 -19.13
CA ILE A 485 -8.73 -7.22 -20.03
C ILE A 485 -9.90 -6.44 -19.44
N ALA A 486 -10.19 -6.61 -18.14
CA ALA A 486 -11.23 -5.84 -17.45
C ALA A 486 -10.98 -4.32 -17.54
N ALA A 487 -9.72 -3.88 -17.48
CA ALA A 487 -9.35 -2.48 -17.61
C ALA A 487 -9.68 -1.87 -18.98
N LEU A 488 -9.75 -2.66 -20.06
CA LEU A 488 -10.18 -2.18 -21.38
C LEU A 488 -11.63 -1.69 -21.37
N PHE A 489 -12.44 -2.19 -20.45
CA PHE A 489 -13.82 -1.76 -20.29
C PHE A 489 -13.95 -0.43 -19.53
N LEU A 490 -12.87 0.17 -19.03
CA LEU A 490 -12.94 1.50 -18.42
C LEU A 490 -13.01 2.61 -19.51
N PRO A 491 -13.66 3.75 -19.23
CA PRO A 491 -13.76 4.86 -20.18
C PRO A 491 -12.48 5.70 -20.21
N GLU A 492 -12.02 6.10 -21.41
CA GLU A 492 -10.86 6.99 -21.54
C GLU A 492 -11.19 8.40 -21.02
N LEU A 493 -10.26 8.99 -20.26
CA LEU A 493 -10.45 10.30 -19.59
C LEU A 493 -9.47 11.38 -20.07
N HIS A 494 -8.72 11.13 -21.15
CA HIS A 494 -7.74 12.09 -21.64
C HIS A 494 -8.41 13.43 -21.98
N ASN A 495 -8.02 14.51 -21.27
CA ASN A 495 -8.61 15.86 -21.32
C ASN A 495 -10.11 15.98 -20.93
N ALA A 496 -10.68 14.99 -20.24
CA ALA A 496 -12.07 15.03 -19.80
C ALA A 496 -12.21 15.74 -18.44
N THR A 497 -13.30 16.51 -18.27
CA THR A 497 -13.62 17.14 -16.98
C THR A 497 -13.99 16.11 -15.92
N LEU A 498 -13.65 16.42 -14.66
CA LEU A 498 -14.01 15.58 -13.51
C LEU A 498 -15.54 15.60 -13.33
N PRO A 499 -16.19 14.42 -13.25
CA PRO A 499 -17.62 14.34 -13.01
C PRO A 499 -17.92 14.73 -11.56
N ASP A 500 -18.93 15.55 -11.38
CA ASP A 500 -19.40 15.95 -10.05
C ASP A 500 -20.56 15.07 -9.58
N THR A 501 -21.40 14.60 -10.51
CA THR A 501 -22.61 13.84 -10.20
C THR A 501 -22.59 12.44 -10.82
N ILE A 502 -23.35 11.50 -10.23
CA ILE A 502 -23.54 10.16 -10.80
C ILE A 502 -24.21 10.23 -12.18
N GLN A 503 -25.09 11.19 -12.38
CA GLN A 503 -25.82 11.35 -13.63
C GLN A 503 -24.90 11.76 -14.79
N GLU A 504 -23.90 12.62 -14.54
CA GLU A 504 -22.85 12.94 -15.52
C GLU A 504 -22.05 11.70 -15.95
N VAL A 505 -21.78 10.78 -15.03
CA VAL A 505 -21.10 9.51 -15.35
C VAL A 505 -21.96 8.64 -16.27
N GLU A 506 -23.26 8.57 -16.01
CA GLU A 506 -24.20 7.81 -16.85
C GLU A 506 -24.43 8.46 -18.22
N ASP A 507 -24.51 9.80 -18.28
CA ASP A 507 -24.63 10.53 -19.54
C ASP A 507 -23.39 10.33 -20.41
N ARG A 508 -22.19 10.38 -19.80
CA ARG A 508 -20.93 10.09 -20.48
C ARG A 508 -20.84 8.63 -20.91
N ALA A 509 -21.32 7.68 -20.10
CA ALA A 509 -21.41 6.27 -20.48
C ALA A 509 -22.37 6.00 -21.65
N ARG A 510 -23.37 6.88 -21.86
CA ARG A 510 -24.32 6.85 -22.98
C ARG A 510 -23.86 7.68 -24.20
N GLY A 511 -22.68 8.29 -24.15
CA GLY A 511 -22.15 9.14 -25.24
C GLY A 511 -22.83 10.50 -25.37
N LYS A 512 -23.51 11.00 -24.33
CA LYS A 512 -24.12 12.34 -24.32
C LYS A 512 -23.10 13.38 -23.84
N VAL A 513 -23.00 14.50 -24.56
CA VAL A 513 -22.19 15.66 -24.14
C VAL A 513 -22.80 16.26 -22.87
N THR A 514 -22.00 16.33 -21.81
CA THR A 514 -22.48 16.89 -20.53
C THR A 514 -22.63 18.42 -20.62
N PRO A 515 -23.53 19.04 -19.83
CA PRO A 515 -23.68 20.51 -19.81
C PRO A 515 -22.39 21.26 -19.46
N LYS A 516 -21.51 20.62 -18.68
CA LYS A 516 -20.22 21.16 -18.24
C LYS A 516 -19.18 21.15 -19.36
N GLU A 517 -19.09 20.05 -20.12
CA GLU A 517 -18.26 19.97 -21.34
C GLU A 517 -18.72 20.99 -22.38
N ARG A 518 -20.03 21.10 -22.61
CA ARG A 518 -20.60 22.11 -23.51
C ARG A 518 -20.25 23.54 -23.07
N ARG A 519 -20.25 23.82 -21.76
CA ARG A 519 -19.88 25.14 -21.22
C ARG A 519 -18.39 25.44 -21.44
N GLU A 520 -17.50 24.47 -21.25
CA GLU A 520 -16.07 24.64 -21.52
C GLU A 520 -15.78 24.82 -23.01
N GLU A 521 -16.44 24.06 -23.89
CA GLU A 521 -16.34 24.25 -25.35
C GLU A 521 -16.78 25.66 -25.76
N ILE A 522 -17.86 26.19 -25.16
CA ILE A 522 -18.33 27.56 -25.40
C ILE A 522 -17.31 28.59 -24.87
N VAL A 523 -16.71 28.35 -23.70
CA VAL A 523 -15.70 29.27 -23.14
C VAL A 523 -14.43 29.26 -23.99
N ILE A 524 -13.96 28.10 -24.44
CA ILE A 524 -12.79 27.97 -25.32
C ILE A 524 -13.06 28.63 -26.68
N SER A 525 -14.25 28.43 -27.25
CA SER A 525 -14.62 29.09 -28.51
C SER A 525 -14.69 30.62 -28.34
N PHE A 526 -15.20 31.11 -27.22
CA PHE A 526 -15.24 32.53 -26.89
C PHE A 526 -13.84 33.14 -26.65
N ILE A 527 -12.94 32.43 -25.98
CA ILE A 527 -11.54 32.84 -25.78
C ILE A 527 -10.79 32.89 -27.12
N ASN A 528 -11.04 31.93 -28.01
CA ASN A 528 -10.44 31.91 -29.34
C ASN A 528 -11.03 33.01 -30.23
N SER A 529 -12.31 33.36 -30.08
CA SER A 529 -12.94 34.45 -30.85
C SER A 529 -12.55 35.85 -30.38
N THR A 530 -12.04 36.01 -29.15
CA THR A 530 -11.55 37.29 -28.60
C THR A 530 -10.05 37.51 -28.78
N ARG A 531 -9.33 36.52 -29.34
CA ARG A 531 -7.92 36.63 -29.75
C ARG A 531 -7.74 36.95 -31.25
N LEU A 532 -8.83 37.02 -32.01
CA LEU A 532 -8.93 37.61 -33.34
C LEU A 532 -9.34 39.07 -33.20
#